data_AF-A0A962QCI4-F1
#
_entry.id   AF-A0A962QCI4-F1
#
_cell.length_a   1.000
_cell.length_b   1.000
_cell.length_c   1.000
_cell.angle_alpha   90.00
_cell.angle_beta   90.00
_cell.angle_gamma   90.00
#
_symmetry.space_group_name_H-M   'P 1'
#
loop_
_entity.id
_entity.type
_entity.pdbx_description
1 polymer ?
#
loop_
_entity_poly.entity_id
_entity_poly.type
_entity_poly.pdbx_seq_one_letter_code
_entity_poly.pdbx_strand_id
1 'polypeptide(L)' 'MTEQIRRYAIIGVLSQHRYMAVWHIAETLGVDLIEFGGCGTSGVWSSTIDTLVAEGIIEEVPDLGCRYRLKVQP' A
#
# COMPACT_ATOMS: atom_id res chain seq x y z
N MET A 1 10.10 -13.63 0.05
CA MET A 1 9.80 -12.51 -0.87
C MET A 1 10.63 -11.29 -0.49
N THR A 2 11.28 -10.64 -1.45
CA THR A 2 12.17 -9.49 -1.22
C THR A 2 11.40 -8.18 -1.12
N GLU A 3 12.02 -7.14 -0.54
CA GLU A 3 11.44 -5.79 -0.44
C GLU A 3 11.08 -5.21 -1.81
N GLN A 4 11.93 -5.44 -2.81
CA GLN A 4 11.70 -4.98 -4.17
C GLN A 4 10.42 -5.58 -4.79
N ILE A 5 10.13 -6.87 -4.52
CA ILE A 5 8.90 -7.52 -5.00
C ILE A 5 7.67 -6.89 -4.33
N ARG A 6 7.70 -6.64 -3.01
CA ARG A 6 6.59 -5.99 -2.30
C ARG A 6 6.28 -4.61 -2.86
N ARG A 7 7.32 -3.80 -3.09
CA ARG A 7 7.19 -2.45 -3.64
C ARG A 7 6.48 -2.44 -4.99
N TYR A 8 6.97 -3.27 -5.93
CA TYR A 8 6.35 -3.34 -7.26
C TYR A 8 4.93 -3.88 -7.21
N ALA A 9 4.63 -4.82 -6.31
CA ALA A 9 3.29 -5.35 -6.13
C ALA A 9 2.30 -4.26 -5.66
N ILE A 10 2.66 -3.48 -4.64
CA ILE A 10 1.82 -2.37 -4.14
C ILE A 10 1.62 -1.30 -5.23
N ILE A 11 2.70 -0.89 -5.90
CA ILE A 11 2.63 0.09 -6.99
C ILE A 11 1.74 -0.43 -8.14
N GLY A 12 1.91 -1.70 -8.52
CA GLY A 12 1.12 -2.34 -9.57
C GLY A 12 -0.38 -2.32 -9.25
N VAL A 13 -0.76 -2.70 -8.04
CA VAL A 13 -2.15 -2.63 -7.56
C VAL A 13 -2.67 -1.19 -7.59
N LEU A 14 -1.93 -0.26 -7.00
CA LEU A 14 -2.36 1.15 -6.96
C LEU A 14 -2.39 1.80 -8.35
N SER A 15 -1.64 1.31 -9.33
CA SER A 15 -1.67 1.81 -10.72
C SER A 15 -3.02 1.61 -11.41
N GLN A 16 -3.81 0.64 -10.97
CA GLN A 16 -5.09 0.26 -11.58
C GLN A 16 -6.29 0.96 -10.94
N HIS A 17 -6.08 1.67 -9.82
CA HIS A 17 -7.15 2.28 -9.03
C HIS A 17 -6.80 3.70 -8.63
N ARG A 18 -7.77 4.62 -8.66
CA ARG A 18 -7.56 6.02 -8.23
C ARG A 18 -7.06 6.15 -6.78
N TYR A 19 -7.48 5.22 -5.93
CA TYR A 19 -6.99 4.99 -4.57
C TYR A 19 -7.48 3.62 -4.12
N MET A 20 -6.84 3.03 -3.12
CA MET A 20 -7.27 1.75 -2.56
C MET A 20 -7.02 1.66 -1.07
N ALA A 21 -7.94 1.01 -0.35
CA ALA A 21 -7.79 0.79 1.08
C ALA A 21 -6.76 -0.29 1.35
N VAL A 22 -6.02 -0.14 2.44
CA VAL A 22 -4.94 -1.05 2.85
C VAL A 22 -5.38 -2.52 2.87
N TRP A 23 -6.60 -2.80 3.35
CA TRP A 23 -7.16 -4.15 3.40
C TRP A 23 -7.48 -4.72 2.01
N HIS A 24 -7.93 -3.89 1.07
CA HIS A 24 -8.14 -4.32 -0.30
C HIS A 24 -6.80 -4.56 -1.02
N ILE A 25 -5.73 -3.83 -0.66
CA ILE A 25 -4.38 -4.09 -1.20
C ILE A 25 -3.92 -5.47 -0.76
N ALA A 26 -4.07 -5.79 0.53
CA ALA A 26 -3.75 -7.11 1.07
C ALA A 26 -4.55 -8.22 0.36
N GLU A 27 -5.86 -8.04 0.21
CA GLU A 27 -6.75 -8.99 -0.48
C GLU A 27 -6.35 -9.19 -1.95
N THR A 28 -6.07 -8.11 -2.69
CA THR A 28 -5.66 -8.17 -4.10
C THR A 28 -4.34 -8.90 -4.28
N LEU A 29 -3.44 -8.77 -3.30
CA LEU A 29 -2.14 -9.44 -3.31
C LEU A 29 -2.21 -10.88 -2.77
N GLY A 30 -3.35 -11.33 -2.27
CA GLY A 30 -3.52 -12.65 -1.67
C GLY A 30 -2.69 -12.84 -0.40
N VAL A 31 -2.51 -11.76 0.37
CA VAL A 31 -1.68 -11.73 1.58
C VAL A 31 -2.57 -11.67 2.81
N ASP A 32 -2.21 -12.44 3.85
CA ASP A 32 -2.89 -12.37 5.14
C ASP A 32 -2.79 -10.96 5.74
N LEU A 33 -3.91 -10.43 6.21
CA LEU A 33 -4.01 -9.10 6.84
C LEU A 33 -3.06 -8.93 8.03
N ILE A 34 -2.75 -10.01 8.74
CA ILE A 34 -1.80 -10.04 9.85
C ILE A 34 -0.37 -9.78 9.35
N GLU A 35 0.02 -10.41 8.24
CA GLU A 35 1.33 -10.17 7.62
C GLU A 35 1.40 -8.81 6.93
N PHE A 36 0.26 -8.35 6.42
CA PHE A 36 0.17 -7.07 5.73
C PHE A 36 0.33 -5.90 6.70
N GLY A 37 -0.36 -5.92 7.83
CA GLY A 37 -0.47 -4.78 8.74
C GLY A 37 -1.49 -3.78 8.18
N GLY A 38 -2.65 -3.71 8.84
CA GLY A 38 -3.65 -2.69 8.57
C GLY A 38 -3.27 -1.32 9.13
N CYS A 39 -4.23 -0.40 9.05
CA CYS A 39 -4.11 0.96 9.55
C CYS A 39 -3.66 1.01 11.02
N GLY A 40 -2.46 1.55 11.29
CA GLY A 40 -1.94 1.65 12.66
C GLY A 40 -1.49 0.32 13.27
N THR A 41 -1.33 -0.73 12.47
CA THR A 41 -0.80 -2.03 12.93
C THR A 41 0.46 -2.40 12.16
N SER A 42 1.45 -2.92 12.86
CA SER A 42 2.73 -3.30 12.26
C SER A 42 2.64 -4.61 11.50
N GLY A 43 2.99 -4.60 10.21
CA GLY A 43 3.19 -5.77 9.36
C GLY A 43 4.38 -5.57 8.42
N VAL A 44 4.82 -6.65 7.75
CA VAL A 44 5.97 -6.58 6.83
C VAL A 44 5.64 -5.76 5.58
N TRP A 45 4.36 -5.66 5.22
CA TRP A 45 3.93 -4.83 4.10
C TRP A 45 3.60 -3.40 4.50
N SER A 46 3.18 -3.17 5.75
CA SER A 46 2.94 -1.82 6.27
C SER A 46 4.23 -1.00 6.25
N SER A 47 5.37 -1.59 6.60
CA SER A 47 6.67 -0.90 6.51
C SER A 47 7.06 -0.57 5.06
N THR A 48 6.70 -1.42 4.09
CA THR A 48 6.88 -1.10 2.66
C THR A 48 5.99 0.07 2.25
N ILE A 49 4.73 0.12 2.70
CA ILE A 49 3.84 1.28 2.47
C ILE A 49 4.45 2.55 3.04
N ASP A 50 4.88 2.52 4.31
CA ASP A 50 5.49 3.67 4.99
C ASP A 50 6.71 4.18 4.22
N THR A 51 7.54 3.26 3.71
CA THR A 51 8.70 3.60 2.89
C THR A 51 8.28 4.26 1.58
N LEU A 52 7.29 3.73 0.87
CA LEU A 52 6.77 4.32 -0.37
C LEU A 52 6.13 5.69 -0.16
N VAL A 53 5.49 5.91 1.00
CA VAL A 53 4.96 7.23 1.42
C VAL A 53 6.10 8.20 1.70
N ALA A 54 7.12 7.79 2.46
CA ALA A 54 8.28 8.62 2.80
C ALA A 54 9.08 9.04 1.56
N GLU A 55 9.16 8.17 0.56
CA GLU A 55 9.78 8.45 -0.75
C GLU A 55 8.88 9.29 -1.68
N GLY A 56 7.61 9.51 -1.30
CA GLY A 56 6.65 10.27 -2.09
C GLY A 56 6.17 9.58 -3.36
N ILE A 57 6.28 8.26 -3.45
CA ILE A 57 5.78 7.47 -4.58
C ILE A 57 4.25 7.30 -4.48
N ILE A 58 3.77 7.04 -3.27
CA ILE A 58 2.36 6.99 -2.93
C ILE A 58 2.05 8.02 -1.85
N GLU A 59 0.77 8.30 -1.64
CA GLU A 59 0.29 9.15 -0.56
C GLU A 59 -0.98 8.58 0.06
N GLU A 60 -1.17 8.84 1.36
CA GLU A 60 -2.42 8.57 2.04
C GLU A 60 -3.47 9.61 1.64
N VAL A 61 -4.72 9.18 1.46
CA VAL A 61 -5.86 10.04 1.19
C VAL A 61 -6.49 10.48 2.53
N PRO A 62 -6.33 11.76 2.95
CA PRO A 62 -6.61 12.20 4.32
C PRO A 62 -8.05 11.96 4.78
N ASP A 63 -9.02 12.13 3.87
CA ASP A 63 -10.45 12.06 4.21
C ASP A 63 -11.02 10.65 4.17
N LEU A 64 -10.22 9.67 3.74
CA LEU A 64 -10.70 8.33 3.50
C LEU A 64 -9.93 7.27 4.30
N GLY A 65 -9.14 7.62 5.31
CA GLY A 65 -8.55 6.69 6.30
C GLY A 65 -7.87 5.43 5.74
N CYS A 66 -6.53 5.38 5.78
CA CYS A 66 -5.74 4.23 5.34
C CYS A 66 -6.08 3.73 3.93
N ARG A 67 -6.36 4.70 3.06
CA ARG A 67 -6.44 4.54 1.62
C ARG A 67 -5.24 5.24 1.01
N TYR A 68 -4.61 4.57 0.06
CA TYR A 68 -3.41 5.03 -0.60
C TYR A 68 -3.65 5.19 -2.09
N ARG A 69 -2.92 6.11 -2.71
CA ARG A 69 -2.88 6.28 -4.17
C ARG A 69 -1.47 6.59 -4.63
N LEU A 70 -1.19 6.36 -5.91
CA LEU A 70 0.05 6.84 -6.52
C LEU A 70 0.02 8.36 -6.63
N LYS A 71 1.14 9.01 -6.27
CA LYS A 71 1.26 10.48 -6.33
C LYS A 71 1.29 11.02 -7.76
N VAL A 72 1.79 10.22 -8.70
CA VAL A 72 1.97 10.55 -10.12
C VAL A 72 0.86 10.00 -11.02
N GLN A 73 -0.29 9.61 -10.46
CA GLN A 73 -1.43 9.20 -11.28
C GLN A 73 -1.93 10.37 -12.14
N PRO A 74 -2.08 10.19 -13.47
CA PRO A 74 -2.66 11.20 -14.35
C PRO A 74 -4.15 11.47 -14.06
#